data_AF-A0A7X8H8P5-F1
#
_entry.id   AF-A0A7X8H8P5-F1
#
_cell.length_a   1.000
_cell.length_b   1.000
_cell.length_c   1.000
_cell.angle_alpha   90.00
_cell.angle_beta   90.00
_cell.angle_gamma   90.00
#
_symmetry.space_group_name_H-M   'P 1'
#
loop_
_entity.id
_entity.type
_entity.pdbx_description
1 polymer ?
#
loop_
_entity_poly.entity_id
_entity_poly.type
_entity_poly.pdbx_seq_one_letter_code
_entity_poly.pdbx_strand_id
1 'polypeptide(L)' 'MKSLSGKEFCQLLEERGWELLRIKGSHHIFGKKGCKIHLSIPVHGSRPLKIGLQKYFMKIADISEEDFY' A
#
# COMPACT_ATOMS: atom_id res chain seq x y z
N MET A 1 6.83 -14.27 2.89
CA MET A 1 5.95 -13.15 2.50
C MET A 1 4.51 -13.58 2.27
N LYS A 2 3.60 -13.13 3.15
CA LYS A 2 2.15 -13.22 2.93
C LYS A 2 1.75 -12.29 1.78
N SER A 3 0.97 -12.80 0.83
CA SER A 3 0.43 -11.96 -0.26
C SER A 3 -0.77 -11.18 0.24
N LEU A 4 -0.70 -9.85 0.19
CA LEU A 4 -1.80 -8.96 0.57
C LEU A 4 -2.58 -8.52 -0.66
N SER A 5 -3.89 -8.40 -0.51
CA SER A 5 -4.72 -7.65 -1.43
C SER A 5 -4.40 -6.15 -1.38
N GLY A 6 -4.77 -5.42 -2.43
CA GLY A 6 -4.61 -3.96 -2.44
C GLY A 6 -5.33 -3.30 -1.24
N LYS A 7 -6.47 -3.85 -0.82
CA LYS A 7 -7.24 -3.35 0.32
C LYS A 7 -6.50 -3.54 1.65
N GLU A 8 -5.97 -4.73 1.91
CA GLU A 8 -5.17 -4.99 3.11
C GLU A 8 -3.90 -4.13 3.15
N PHE A 9 -3.26 -3.93 2.00
CA PHE A 9 -2.08 -3.06 1.92
C PHE A 9 -2.42 -1.59 2.20
N CYS A 10 -3.58 -1.10 1.76
CA CYS A 10 -4.05 0.25 2.09
C CYS A 10 -4.24 0.43 3.59
N GLN A 11 -4.83 -0.55 4.28
CA GLN A 11 -5.02 -0.49 5.74
C GLN A 11 -3.67 -0.39 6.47
N LEU A 12 -2.68 -1.20 6.05
CA LEU A 12 -1.34 -1.14 6.62
C LEU A 12 -0.64 0.20 6.38
N LEU A 13 -0.86 0.81 5.21
CA LEU A 13 -0.37 2.17 4.93
C LEU A 13 -0.97 3.19 5.91
N GLU A 14 -2.27 3.13 6.15
CA GLU A 14 -2.98 4.01 7.09
C GLU A 14 -2.42 3.89 8.52
N GLU A 15 -2.20 2.67 9.00
CA GLU A 15 -1.57 2.40 10.31
C GLU A 15 -0.15 2.98 10.41
N ARG A 16 0.55 3.12 9.28
CA ARG A 16 1.89 3.71 9.18
C ARG A 16 1.89 5.22 8.95
N GLY A 17 0.73 5.85 9.08
CA GLY A 17 0.55 7.29 8.94
C GLY A 17 0.61 7.78 7.51
N TRP A 18 0.36 6.90 6.53
CA TRP A 18 0.01 7.34 5.18
C TRP A 18 -1.47 7.73 5.15
N GLU A 19 -1.79 8.78 4.42
CA GLU A 19 -3.13 9.31 4.30
C GLU A 19 -3.63 9.11 2.87
N LEU A 20 -4.87 8.63 2.74
CA LEU A 20 -5.53 8.52 1.45
C LEU A 20 -5.84 9.93 0.92
N LEU A 21 -5.17 10.33 -0.16
CA LEU A 21 -5.34 11.64 -0.76
C LEU A 21 -6.51 11.68 -1.74
N ARG A 22 -6.64 10.63 -2.57
CA ARG A 22 -7.71 10.50 -3.58
C ARG A 22 -7.82 9.08 -4.11
N ILE A 23 -8.95 8.78 -4.74
CA ILE A 23 -9.17 7.53 -5.48
C ILE A 23 -9.46 7.87 -6.95
N LYS A 24 -8.82 7.17 -7.89
CA LYS A 24 -9.09 7.25 -9.33
C LYS A 24 -9.29 5.85 -9.90
N GLY A 25 -10.55 5.48 -10.13
CA GLY A 25 -10.91 4.11 -10.52
C GLY A 25 -10.52 3.13 -9.42
N SER A 26 -9.78 2.07 -9.76
CA SER A 26 -9.25 1.11 -8.78
C SER A 26 -8.04 1.61 -8.01
N HIS A 27 -7.41 2.72 -8.42
CA HIS A 27 -6.17 3.18 -7.80
C HIS A 27 -6.45 4.10 -6.61
N HIS A 28 -5.92 3.72 -5.45
CA HIS A 28 -5.96 4.49 -4.21
C HIS A 28 -4.62 5.19 -4.06
N ILE A 29 -4.63 6.51 -4.01
CA ILE A 29 -3.42 7.33 -3.97
C ILE A 29 -3.18 7.83 -2.55
N PHE A 30 -2.06 7.40 -1.96
CA PHE A 30 -1.62 7.75 -0.62
C PHE A 30 -0.46 8.75 -0.65
N GLY A 31 -0.42 9.61 0.36
CA GLY A 31 0.73 10.47 0.66
C GLY A 31 1.05 10.40 2.15
N LYS A 32 2.23 10.90 2.53
CA LYS A 32 2.65 10.96 3.94
C LYS A 32 3.32 12.30 4.21
N LYS A 33 2.97 12.94 5.31
CA LYS A 33 3.57 14.23 5.69
C LYS A 33 5.10 14.11 5.75
N GLY A 34 5.81 15.04 5.12
CA GLY A 34 7.27 15.02 5.04
C GLY A 34 7.84 14.06 3.98
N CYS A 35 6.99 13.29 3.30
CA CYS A 35 7.36 12.42 2.20
C CYS A 35 6.93 13.06 0.87
N LYS A 36 7.85 13.19 -0.09
CA LYS A 36 7.57 13.82 -1.40
C LYS A 36 6.92 12.88 -2.42
N ILE A 37 6.82 11.60 -2.08
CA ILE A 37 6.33 10.55 -2.97
C ILE A 37 4.87 10.24 -2.67
N HIS A 38 4.12 9.90 -3.72
CA HIS A 38 2.77 9.36 -3.60
C HIS A 38 2.76 7.89 -4.04
N LEU A 39 2.03 7.07 -3.30
CA LEU A 39 1.84 5.66 -3.60
C LEU A 39 0.48 5.46 -4.28
N SER A 40 0.47 4.86 -5.47
CA SER A 40 -0.75 4.53 -6.20
C SER A 40 -1.00 3.03 -6.12
N ILE A 41 -1.83 2.61 -5.17
CA ILE A 41 -2.10 1.20 -4.89
C ILE A 41 -3.30 0.72 -5.73
N PRO A 42 -3.14 -0.31 -6.58
CA PRO A 42 -4.27 -0.89 -7.30
C PRO A 42 -5.12 -1.77 -6.37
N VAL A 43 -6.42 -1.48 -6.30
CA VAL A 43 -7.38 -2.22 -5.48
C VAL A 43 -8.42 -2.88 -6.40
N HIS A 44 -8.30 -4.20 -6.57
CA HIS A 44 -9.20 -5.02 -7.38
C HIS A 44 -9.92 -6.07 -6.51
N GLY A 45 -10.79 -5.60 -5.63
CA GLY A 45 -11.50 -6.43 -4.65
C GLY A 45 -10.53 -7.08 -3.66
N SER A 46 -10.70 -8.38 -3.42
CA SER A 46 -9.86 -9.20 -2.54
C SER A 46 -8.69 -9.88 -3.27
N ARG A 47 -8.42 -9.54 -4.53
CA ARG A 47 -7.32 -10.15 -5.28
C ARG A 47 -5.97 -9.72 -4.70
N PRO A 48 -5.05 -10.66 -4.42
CA PRO A 48 -3.71 -10.34 -3.96
C PRO A 48 -2.93 -9.51 -4.97
N LEU A 49 -2.10 -8.60 -4.47
CA LEU A 49 -1.06 -7.94 -5.24
C LEU A 49 -0.05 -8.98 -5.72
N LYS A 50 0.50 -8.78 -6.93
CA LYS A 50 1.64 -9.58 -7.38
C LYS A 50 2.83 -9.34 -6.44
N ILE A 51 3.58 -10.38 -6.12
CA ILE A 51 4.64 -10.33 -5.10
C ILE A 51 5.70 -9.25 -5.38
N GLY A 52 6.08 -9.03 -6.63
CA GLY A 52 7.04 -7.98 -7.00
C GLY A 52 6.48 -6.57 -6.78
N LEU A 53 5.19 -6.38 -7.03
CA LEU A 53 4.51 -5.10 -6.80
C LEU A 53 4.35 -4.81 -5.30
N GLN A 54 3.99 -5.82 -4.51
CA GLN A 54 3.93 -5.69 -3.06
C GLN A 54 5.30 -5.35 -2.48
N LYS A 55 6.37 -6.06 -2.89
CA LYS A 55 7.75 -5.75 -2.47
C LYS A 55 8.19 -4.33 -2.84
N TYR A 56 7.81 -3.87 -4.04
CA TYR A 56 8.09 -2.51 -4.48
C TYR A 56 7.46 -1.49 -3.54
N PHE A 57 6.16 -1.64 -3.22
CA PHE A 57 5.48 -0.72 -2.31
C PHE A 57 6.01 -0.82 -0.88
N MET A 58 6.29 -2.01 -0.36
CA MET A 58 6.89 -2.20 0.96
C MET A 58 8.20 -1.44 1.11
N LYS A 59 9.09 -1.56 0.10
CA LYS A 59 10.37 -0.85 0.10
C LYS A 59 10.20 0.67 0.18
N ILE A 60 9.18 1.19 -0.48
CA ILE A 60 8.92 2.64 -0.52
C ILE A 60 8.24 3.12 0.76
N ALA A 61 7.35 2.29 1.31
CA ALA A 61 6.59 2.58 2.51
C ALA A 61 7.36 2.29 3.81
N ASP A 62 8.57 1.74 3.71
CA ASP A 62 9.39 1.25 4.83
C ASP A 62 8.63 0.24 5.69
N ILE A 63 8.03 -0.75 5.03
CA ILE A 63 7.25 -1.84 5.62
C ILE A 63 8.06 -3.13 5.49
N SER A 64 8.22 -3.86 6.60
CA SER A 64 8.89 -5.17 6.67
C SER A 64 7.89 -6.32 6.59
N GLU A 65 8.37 -7.57 6.47
CA GLU A 65 7.47 -8.74 6.51
C GLU A 65 6.92 -9.04 7.91
N GLU A 66 7.54 -8.52 8.96
CA GLU A 66 7.09 -8.69 10.35
C GLU A 66 5.82 -7.89 10.62
N ASP A 67 5.60 -6.83 9.84
CA ASP A 67 4.40 -5.97 9.90
C ASP A 67 3.11 -6.69 9.43
N PHE A 68 3.23 -7.95 8.98
CA PHE A 68 2.10 -8.79 8.59
C PHE A 68 1.54 -9.66 9.73
N TYR A 69 2.19 -9.68 10.90
CA TYR A 69 1.90 -10.55 12.04
C TYR A 69 1.65 -9.73 13.31
#